data_AF-G3JEJ1-F1
#
_entry.id   AF-G3JEJ1-F1
#
_cell.length_a   1.000
_cell.length_b   1.000
_cell.length_c   1.000
_cell.angle_alpha   90.00
_cell.angle_beta   90.00
_cell.angle_gamma   90.00
#
_symmetry.space_group_name_H-M   'P 1'
#
loop_
_entity.id
_entity.type
_entity.pdbx_description
1 polymer ?
#
loop_
_entity_poly.entity_id
_entity_poly.type
_entity_poly.pdbx_seq_one_letter_code
_entity_poly.pdbx_strand_id
1 'polypeptide(L)'
;MIKRQPHSTELGNDIYGNPAVNPYIADRLRNEAAVLRFLRANTTIPVPEVLDLQTLDGLVSLKTAWVDGAVELCDIPASRIDAAVAAVTAQLEAEVLPQLRNLRSRRMGGPDTDMPIIPPHRFWKAKDTRVWPSVEGDYSFCHTDLDRQNILVHPQTYKIMAIIDWETAGFFPPEWELPLWKQDSREEKSSLISCAQKRDKGFFSFAK
;
A
#
# COMPACT_ATOMS: atom_id res chain seq x y z
N MET A 1 7.93 -2.76 13.80
CA MET A 1 7.62 -1.36 13.41
C MET A 1 6.32 -0.93 14.07
N ILE A 2 6.17 0.35 14.44
CA ILE A 2 4.92 0.88 15.02
C ILE A 2 4.43 2.01 14.12
N LYS A 3 3.20 1.90 13.63
CA LYS A 3 2.47 2.99 12.98
C LYS A 3 1.33 3.42 13.89
N ARG A 4 1.07 4.73 14.00
CA ARG A 4 -0.03 5.25 14.83
C ARG A 4 -0.72 6.42 14.15
N GLN A 5 -2.01 6.54 14.43
CA GLN A 5 -2.76 7.76 14.18
C GLN A 5 -2.20 8.86 15.09
N PRO A 6 -1.69 9.97 14.52
CA PRO A 6 -1.26 11.10 15.31
C PRO A 6 -2.47 11.79 15.96
N HIS A 7 -2.26 12.36 17.14
CA HIS A 7 -3.26 13.23 17.77
C HIS A 7 -3.37 14.54 17.00
N SER A 8 -4.54 15.20 17.02
CA SER A 8 -4.78 16.44 16.27
C SER A 8 -3.79 17.57 16.62
N THR A 9 -3.32 17.60 17.86
CA THR A 9 -2.30 18.56 18.33
C THR A 9 -0.90 18.29 17.79
N GLU A 10 -0.62 17.09 17.29
CA GLU A 10 0.69 16.71 16.71
C GLU A 10 0.79 17.10 15.22
N LEU A 11 -0.35 17.25 14.53
CA LEU A 11 -0.41 17.43 13.08
C LEU A 11 -0.02 18.85 12.62
N GLY A 12 -0.12 19.84 13.50
CA GLY A 12 0.14 21.24 13.15
C GLY A 12 -0.83 21.79 12.10
N ASN A 13 -0.38 22.80 11.35
CA ASN A 13 -1.16 23.46 10.31
C ASN A 13 -0.63 23.13 8.91
N ASP A 14 -1.53 23.15 7.92
CA ASP A 14 -1.19 23.10 6.50
C ASP A 14 -0.62 24.44 6.00
N ILE A 15 -0.26 24.48 4.71
CA ILE A 15 0.32 25.67 4.05
C ILE A 15 -0.62 26.90 4.03
N TYR A 16 -1.89 26.71 4.38
CA TYR A 16 -2.91 27.75 4.45
C TYR A 16 -3.25 28.13 5.91
N GLY A 17 -2.56 27.57 6.89
CA GLY A 17 -2.77 27.86 8.32
C GLY A 17 -3.94 27.09 8.96
N ASN A 18 -4.54 26.13 8.27
CA ASN A 18 -5.61 25.30 8.82
C ASN A 18 -5.04 24.04 9.47
N PRO A 19 -5.72 23.39 10.43
CA PRO A 19 -5.28 22.11 10.96
C PRO A 19 -5.02 21.08 9.86
N ALA A 20 -3.85 20.45 9.90
CA ALA A 20 -3.51 19.38 8.98
C ALA A 20 -4.34 18.13 9.31
N VAL A 21 -4.76 17.41 8.27
CA VAL A 21 -5.54 16.17 8.40
C VAL A 21 -4.85 15.10 7.58
N ASN A 22 -4.61 13.94 8.20
CA ASN A 22 -4.16 12.75 7.50
C ASN A 22 -5.40 11.91 7.11
N PRO A 23 -5.79 11.90 5.83
CA PRO A 23 -7.03 11.24 5.42
C PRO A 23 -7.01 9.75 5.74
N TYR A 24 -8.13 9.28 6.30
CA TYR A 24 -8.41 7.86 6.55
C TYR A 24 -7.38 7.12 7.40
N ILE A 25 -6.52 7.82 8.16
CA ILE A 25 -5.39 7.19 8.86
C ILE A 25 -5.81 6.01 9.77
N ALA A 26 -6.91 6.16 10.50
CA ALA A 26 -7.44 5.11 11.36
C ALA A 26 -7.82 3.86 10.54
N ASP A 27 -8.51 4.06 9.43
CA ASP A 27 -8.99 2.96 8.57
C ASP A 27 -7.86 2.37 7.71
N ARG A 28 -6.89 3.17 7.28
CA ARG A 28 -5.64 2.71 6.65
C ARG A 28 -4.87 1.74 7.55
N LEU A 29 -4.73 2.06 8.84
CA LEU A 29 -4.06 1.18 9.81
C LEU A 29 -4.84 -0.11 10.07
N ARG A 30 -6.16 -0.03 10.17
CA ARG A 30 -7.02 -1.22 10.29
C ARG A 30 -6.94 -2.09 9.03
N ASN A 31 -6.93 -1.46 7.86
CA ASN A 31 -6.88 -2.15 6.58
C ASN A 31 -5.53 -2.86 6.42
N GLU A 32 -4.43 -2.18 6.75
CA GLU A 32 -3.09 -2.79 6.74
C GLU A 32 -3.06 -4.05 7.63
N ALA A 33 -3.60 -3.98 8.85
CA ALA A 33 -3.66 -5.14 9.73
C ALA A 33 -4.50 -6.30 9.15
N ALA A 34 -5.66 -5.99 8.56
CA ALA A 34 -6.52 -6.98 7.92
C ALA A 34 -5.83 -7.64 6.71
N VAL A 35 -5.18 -6.83 5.88
CA VAL A 35 -4.42 -7.29 4.70
C VAL A 35 -3.24 -8.17 5.10
N LEU A 36 -2.44 -7.76 6.09
CA LEU A 36 -1.29 -8.54 6.55
C LEU A 36 -1.69 -9.91 7.10
N ARG A 37 -2.81 -9.99 7.83
CA ARG A 37 -3.37 -11.27 8.31
C ARG A 37 -3.89 -12.11 7.16
N PHE A 38 -4.62 -11.50 6.22
CA PHE A 38 -5.19 -12.17 5.07
C PHE A 38 -4.11 -12.75 4.14
N LEU A 39 -3.11 -11.97 3.76
CA LEU A 39 -2.02 -12.43 2.88
C LEU A 39 -1.21 -13.55 3.53
N ARG A 40 -0.90 -13.43 4.81
CA ARG A 40 -0.19 -14.50 5.56
C ARG A 40 -0.98 -15.82 5.58
N ALA A 41 -2.31 -15.76 5.65
CA ALA A 41 -3.15 -16.95 5.68
C ALA A 41 -3.36 -17.59 4.29
N ASN A 42 -3.24 -16.82 3.21
CA ASN A 42 -3.65 -17.24 1.86
C ASN A 42 -2.51 -17.28 0.83
N THR A 43 -1.29 -16.86 1.20
CA THR A 43 -0.14 -16.77 0.29
C THR A 43 1.16 -17.14 1.00
N THR A 44 2.22 -17.30 0.22
CA THR A 44 3.60 -17.40 0.73
C THR A 44 4.36 -16.08 0.64
N ILE A 45 3.68 -14.98 0.29
CA ILE A 45 4.30 -13.66 0.16
C ILE A 45 4.86 -13.26 1.53
N PRO A 46 6.15 -12.88 1.62
CA PRO A 46 6.72 -12.47 2.88
C PRO A 46 6.15 -11.10 3.27
N VAL A 47 5.41 -11.07 4.38
CA VAL A 47 4.80 -9.86 4.95
C VAL A 47 5.10 -9.78 6.45
N PRO A 48 5.21 -8.60 7.07
CA PRO A 48 5.40 -8.49 8.52
C PRO A 48 4.27 -9.13 9.33
N GLU A 49 4.58 -9.70 10.49
CA GLU A 49 3.58 -10.24 11.42
C GLU A 49 2.85 -9.12 12.13
N VAL A 50 1.53 -9.19 12.23
CA VAL A 50 0.75 -8.27 13.06
C VAL A 50 0.86 -8.72 14.51
N LEU A 51 1.63 -7.99 15.30
CA LEU A 51 1.81 -8.26 16.73
C LEU A 51 0.65 -7.70 17.55
N ASP A 52 0.14 -6.53 17.15
CA ASP A 52 -0.85 -5.80 17.93
C ASP A 52 -1.58 -4.78 17.06
N LEU A 53 -2.89 -4.62 17.28
CA LEU A 53 -3.71 -3.55 16.71
C LEU A 53 -4.62 -3.04 17.82
N GLN A 54 -4.43 -1.79 18.24
CA GLN A 54 -5.14 -1.23 19.38
C GLN A 54 -5.77 0.11 19.02
N THR A 55 -6.88 0.40 19.68
CA THR A 55 -7.46 1.74 19.74
C THR A 55 -7.40 2.23 21.18
N LEU A 56 -6.60 3.26 21.44
CA LEU A 56 -6.46 3.89 22.75
C LEU A 56 -6.86 5.36 22.61
N ASP A 57 -7.78 5.82 23.46
CA ASP A 57 -8.31 7.19 23.42
C ASP A 57 -8.81 7.63 22.04
N GLY A 58 -9.40 6.68 21.29
CA GLY A 58 -9.89 6.91 19.93
C GLY A 58 -8.81 6.95 18.85
N LEU A 59 -7.53 6.77 19.19
CA LEU A 59 -6.41 6.73 18.25
C LEU A 59 -5.99 5.28 17.96
N VAL A 60 -5.86 4.96 16.68
CA VAL A 60 -5.45 3.62 16.23
C VAL A 60 -3.93 3.51 16.21
N SER A 61 -3.39 2.37 16.67
CA SER A 61 -1.99 2.01 16.49
C SER A 61 -1.85 0.56 16.03
N LEU A 62 -0.92 0.34 15.11
CA LEU A 62 -0.57 -0.96 14.55
C LEU A 62 0.90 -1.25 14.85
N LYS A 63 1.17 -2.40 15.47
CA LYS A 63 2.52 -2.92 15.69
C LYS A 63 2.73 -4.16 14.85
N THR A 64 3.82 -4.16 14.09
CA THR A 64 4.25 -5.29 13.28
C THR A 64 5.63 -5.78 13.67
N ALA A 65 5.93 -7.05 13.40
CA ALA A 65 7.25 -7.62 13.59
C ALA A 65 8.29 -6.87 12.73
N TRP A 66 9.48 -6.70 13.30
CA TRP A 66 10.63 -6.17 12.58
C TRP A 66 11.21 -7.24 11.64
N VAL A 67 11.64 -6.83 10.45
CA VAL A 67 12.28 -7.72 9.47
C VAL A 67 13.78 -7.55 9.59
N ASP A 68 14.42 -8.44 10.34
CA ASP A 68 15.84 -8.32 10.65
C ASP A 68 16.74 -8.55 9.43
N GLY A 69 17.83 -7.79 9.35
CA GLY A 69 18.84 -7.90 8.27
C GLY A 69 18.40 -7.41 6.88
N ALA A 70 17.20 -6.86 6.74
CA ALA A 70 16.70 -6.33 5.47
C ALA A 70 16.93 -4.81 5.35
N VAL A 71 17.03 -4.33 4.11
CA VAL A 71 17.06 -2.90 3.75
C VAL A 71 15.97 -2.60 2.73
N GLU A 72 15.49 -1.36 2.68
CA GLU A 72 14.57 -0.94 1.61
C GLU A 72 15.30 -1.00 0.26
N LEU A 73 14.60 -1.39 -0.82
CA LEU A 73 15.21 -1.44 -2.14
C LEU A 73 15.71 -0.05 -2.58
N CYS A 74 15.07 1.04 -2.14
CA CYS A 74 15.54 2.39 -2.43
C CYS A 74 16.84 2.76 -1.72
N ASP A 75 17.22 2.04 -0.65
CA ASP A 75 18.47 2.25 0.09
C ASP A 75 19.66 1.49 -0.49
N ILE A 76 19.43 0.66 -1.53
CA ILE A 76 20.53 0.01 -2.26
C ILE A 76 21.37 1.11 -2.95
N PRO A 77 22.71 1.09 -2.80
CA PRO A 77 23.58 2.08 -3.43
C PRO A 77 23.34 2.19 -4.93
N ALA A 78 23.40 3.42 -5.46
CA ALA A 78 23.15 3.70 -6.88
C ALA A 78 24.01 2.86 -7.83
N SER A 79 25.24 2.48 -7.45
CA SER A 79 26.09 1.61 -8.26
C SER A 79 25.59 0.16 -8.40
N ARG A 80 24.58 -0.24 -7.63
CA ARG A 80 24.02 -1.60 -7.56
C ARG A 80 22.52 -1.65 -7.80
N ILE A 81 21.84 -0.50 -7.90
CA ILE A 81 20.37 -0.43 -7.94
C ILE A 81 19.78 -1.13 -9.15
N ASP A 82 20.39 -1.01 -10.34
CA ASP A 82 19.87 -1.65 -11.56
C ASP A 82 19.86 -3.18 -11.43
N ALA A 83 20.94 -3.75 -10.89
CA ALA A 83 21.03 -5.18 -10.63
C ALA A 83 20.03 -5.64 -9.56
N ALA A 84 19.82 -4.83 -8.53
CA ALA A 84 18.84 -5.11 -7.48
C ALA A 84 17.41 -5.06 -8.01
N VAL A 85 17.06 -4.04 -8.79
CA VAL A 85 15.74 -3.89 -9.42
C VAL A 85 15.45 -5.01 -10.39
N ALA A 86 16.45 -5.45 -11.18
CA ALA A 86 16.32 -6.61 -12.06
C ALA A 86 16.05 -7.90 -11.27
N ALA A 87 16.82 -8.15 -10.21
CA ALA A 87 16.65 -9.33 -9.35
C ALA A 87 15.30 -9.33 -8.61
N VAL A 88 14.87 -8.17 -8.09
CA VAL A 88 13.57 -8.02 -7.43
C VAL A 88 12.43 -8.17 -8.44
N THR A 89 12.56 -7.60 -9.64
CA THR A 89 11.55 -7.76 -10.70
C THR A 89 11.33 -9.23 -11.04
N ALA A 90 12.41 -10.00 -11.21
CA ALA A 90 12.31 -11.43 -11.48
C ALA A 90 11.57 -12.18 -10.35
N GLN A 91 11.87 -11.88 -9.08
CA GLN A 91 11.19 -12.48 -7.94
C GLN A 91 9.72 -12.06 -7.84
N LEU A 92 9.39 -10.78 -8.07
CA LEU A 92 8.02 -10.29 -8.08
C LEU A 92 7.19 -10.99 -9.16
N GLU A 93 7.73 -11.10 -10.38
CA GLU A 93 7.04 -11.71 -11.52
C GLU A 93 6.89 -13.23 -11.37
N ALA A 94 7.87 -13.90 -10.76
CA ALA A 94 7.84 -15.35 -10.56
C ALA A 94 6.99 -15.79 -9.35
N GLU A 95 7.06 -15.05 -8.24
CA GLU A 95 6.55 -15.53 -6.95
C GLU A 95 5.42 -14.68 -6.37
N VAL A 96 5.49 -13.34 -6.46
CA VAL A 96 4.55 -12.46 -5.73
C VAL A 96 3.32 -12.12 -6.56
N LEU A 97 3.49 -11.54 -7.74
CA LEU A 97 2.41 -11.06 -8.59
C LEU A 97 1.44 -12.18 -9.02
N PRO A 98 1.88 -13.41 -9.36
CA PRO A 98 0.96 -14.49 -9.65
C PRO A 98 0.04 -14.82 -8.47
N GLN A 99 0.56 -14.81 -7.24
CA GLN A 99 -0.25 -15.07 -6.03
C GLN A 99 -1.28 -13.97 -5.81
N LEU A 100 -0.89 -12.70 -5.92
CA LEU A 100 -1.81 -11.56 -5.80
C LEU A 100 -2.93 -11.60 -6.86
N ARG A 101 -2.58 -11.94 -8.11
CA ARG A 101 -3.53 -12.06 -9.23
C ARG A 101 -4.51 -13.23 -9.05
N ASN A 102 -4.12 -14.28 -8.33
CA ASN A 102 -4.97 -15.43 -8.05
C ASN A 102 -5.95 -15.18 -6.91
N LEU A 103 -5.69 -14.20 -6.05
CA LEU A 103 -6.65 -13.75 -5.04
C LEU A 103 -7.73 -12.91 -5.72
N ARG A 104 -8.94 -13.47 -5.83
CA ARG A 104 -10.07 -12.88 -6.57
C ARG A 104 -11.25 -12.55 -5.66
N SER A 105 -11.94 -11.46 -6.02
CA SER A 105 -13.17 -11.05 -5.35
C SER A 105 -14.16 -10.47 -6.36
N ARG A 106 -15.46 -10.66 -6.08
CA ARG A 106 -16.55 -10.00 -6.81
C ARG A 106 -16.89 -8.60 -6.27
N ARG A 107 -16.20 -8.18 -5.21
CA ARG A 107 -16.42 -6.93 -4.49
C ARG A 107 -15.09 -6.18 -4.37
N MET A 108 -15.11 -4.89 -4.68
CA MET A 108 -13.96 -4.01 -4.48
C MET A 108 -13.71 -3.76 -2.99
N GLY A 109 -12.44 -3.57 -2.60
CA GLY A 109 -12.08 -3.16 -1.23
C GLY A 109 -11.16 -4.13 -0.51
N GLY A 110 -10.96 -3.89 0.79
CA GLY A 110 -10.14 -4.74 1.64
C GLY A 110 -10.73 -6.13 1.88
N PRO A 111 -9.94 -7.06 2.45
CA PRO A 111 -10.38 -8.41 2.79
C PRO A 111 -11.41 -8.44 3.94
N ASP A 112 -11.43 -7.40 4.79
CA ASP A 112 -12.49 -7.20 5.77
C ASP A 112 -13.68 -6.50 5.10
N THR A 113 -14.82 -7.19 5.03
CA THR A 113 -16.02 -6.69 4.34
C THR A 113 -16.77 -5.62 5.12
N ASP A 114 -16.55 -5.53 6.43
CA ASP A 114 -17.21 -4.57 7.32
C ASP A 114 -16.46 -3.22 7.33
N MET A 115 -15.25 -3.21 6.77
CA MET A 115 -14.43 -2.01 6.66
C MET A 115 -14.74 -1.14 5.44
N PRO A 116 -14.60 0.20 5.57
CA PRO A 116 -14.68 1.10 4.43
C PRO A 116 -13.55 0.85 3.44
N ILE A 117 -13.79 1.18 2.18
CA ILE A 117 -12.77 1.08 1.14
C ILE A 117 -11.77 2.22 1.29
N ILE A 118 -10.49 1.84 1.23
CA ILE A 118 -9.39 2.77 1.10
C ILE A 118 -8.86 2.65 -0.33
N PRO A 119 -9.28 3.52 -1.27
CA PRO A 119 -8.74 3.48 -2.61
C PRO A 119 -7.28 3.99 -2.62
N PRO A 120 -6.52 3.70 -3.69
CA PRO A 120 -5.18 4.22 -3.85
C PRO A 120 -5.09 5.75 -3.65
N HIS A 121 -3.97 6.23 -3.10
CA HIS A 121 -3.73 7.66 -2.80
C HIS A 121 -4.09 8.62 -3.95
N ARG A 122 -3.96 8.20 -5.21
CA ARG A 122 -4.29 9.01 -6.40
C ARG A 122 -5.77 9.41 -6.53
N PHE A 123 -6.69 8.80 -5.77
CA PHE A 123 -8.13 9.10 -5.80
C PHE A 123 -8.58 10.20 -4.83
N TRP A 124 -7.78 10.51 -3.82
CA TRP A 124 -8.13 11.45 -2.77
C TRP A 124 -7.07 12.54 -2.60
N LYS A 125 -7.45 13.59 -1.88
CA LYS A 125 -6.60 14.75 -1.61
C LYS A 125 -6.40 14.92 -0.11
N ALA A 126 -5.55 15.87 0.27
CA ALA A 126 -5.48 16.31 1.65
C ALA A 126 -6.88 16.69 2.16
N LYS A 127 -7.19 16.30 3.40
CA LYS A 127 -8.46 16.56 4.11
C LYS A 127 -9.71 15.91 3.49
N ASP A 128 -9.54 14.93 2.62
CA ASP A 128 -10.68 14.20 2.07
C ASP A 128 -11.38 13.35 3.15
N THR A 129 -12.71 13.35 3.14
CA THR A 129 -13.56 12.62 4.09
C THR A 129 -14.62 11.80 3.38
N ARG A 130 -14.49 11.60 2.06
CA ARG A 130 -15.46 10.84 1.27
C ARG A 130 -15.49 9.38 1.73
N VAL A 131 -16.70 8.84 1.86
CA VAL A 131 -16.89 7.39 2.01
C VAL A 131 -16.89 6.79 0.61
N TRP A 132 -15.94 5.88 0.36
CA TRP A 132 -15.78 5.26 -0.94
C TRP A 132 -16.71 4.05 -1.09
N PRO A 133 -17.48 3.98 -2.19
CA PRO A 133 -18.44 2.92 -2.42
C PRO A 133 -17.72 1.62 -2.79
N SER A 134 -18.23 0.51 -2.28
CA SER A 134 -17.91 -0.81 -2.79
C SER A 134 -18.72 -1.09 -4.05
N VAL A 135 -18.05 -1.47 -5.12
CA VAL A 135 -18.67 -1.77 -6.42
C VAL A 135 -18.49 -3.26 -6.69
N GLU A 136 -19.52 -3.88 -7.27
CA GLU A 136 -19.43 -5.24 -7.76
C GLU A 136 -18.61 -5.31 -9.05
N GLY A 137 -17.86 -6.38 -9.23
CA GLY A 137 -17.00 -6.55 -10.40
C GLY A 137 -16.22 -7.85 -10.38
N ASP A 138 -15.05 -7.82 -11.00
CA ASP A 138 -14.09 -8.91 -10.99
C ASP A 138 -12.71 -8.33 -10.75
N TYR A 139 -12.21 -8.52 -9.53
CA TYR A 139 -11.05 -7.82 -9.01
C TYR A 139 -9.97 -8.79 -8.60
N SER A 140 -8.72 -8.34 -8.75
CA SER A 140 -7.53 -9.02 -8.24
C SER A 140 -6.96 -8.26 -7.06
N PHE A 141 -6.21 -8.95 -6.20
CA PHE A 141 -5.57 -8.28 -5.07
C PHE A 141 -4.42 -7.38 -5.56
N CYS A 142 -4.43 -6.13 -5.13
CA CYS A 142 -3.45 -5.11 -5.49
C CYS A 142 -2.85 -4.52 -4.21
N HIS A 143 -1.54 -4.29 -4.20
CA HIS A 143 -0.85 -3.51 -3.19
C HIS A 143 -1.15 -2.02 -3.35
N THR A 144 -1.25 -1.53 -4.59
CA THR A 144 -1.57 -0.14 -4.99
C THR A 144 -0.50 0.94 -4.72
N ASP A 145 0.60 0.58 -4.05
CA ASP A 145 1.77 1.43 -3.81
C ASP A 145 3.07 0.59 -3.73
N LEU A 146 3.25 -0.36 -4.66
CA LEU A 146 4.40 -1.26 -4.67
C LEU A 146 5.66 -0.54 -5.23
N ASP A 147 6.19 0.41 -4.46
CA ASP A 147 7.41 1.16 -4.77
C ASP A 147 8.65 0.56 -4.07
N ARG A 148 9.85 1.00 -4.47
CA ARG A 148 11.15 0.54 -3.95
C ARG A 148 11.25 0.67 -2.41
N GLN A 149 10.68 1.71 -1.81
CA GLN A 149 10.64 1.88 -0.34
C GLN A 149 9.79 0.83 0.38
N ASN A 150 8.84 0.20 -0.32
CA ASN A 150 7.90 -0.77 0.24
C ASN A 150 8.36 -2.23 0.03
N ILE A 151 9.55 -2.44 -0.53
CA ILE A 151 10.14 -3.76 -0.78
C ILE A 151 11.42 -3.87 0.04
N LEU A 152 11.39 -4.72 1.06
CA LEU A 152 12.55 -5.02 1.89
C LEU A 152 13.33 -6.19 1.28
N VAL A 153 14.62 -6.00 1.09
CA VAL A 153 15.52 -6.98 0.46
C VAL A 153 16.74 -7.28 1.32
N HIS A 154 17.31 -8.47 1.11
CA HIS A 154 18.62 -8.80 1.65
C HIS A 154 19.71 -7.99 0.91
N PRO A 155 20.59 -7.24 1.60
CA PRO A 155 21.46 -6.23 0.99
C PRO A 155 22.56 -6.77 0.04
N GLN A 156 22.84 -8.07 0.08
CA GLN A 156 23.84 -8.72 -0.80
C GLN A 156 23.23 -9.60 -1.87
N THR A 157 22.05 -10.21 -1.62
CA THR A 157 21.46 -11.20 -2.53
C THR A 157 20.22 -10.67 -3.25
N TYR A 158 19.71 -9.52 -2.81
CA TYR A 158 18.47 -8.90 -3.28
C TYR A 158 17.24 -9.80 -3.14
N LYS A 159 17.32 -10.85 -2.31
CA LYS A 159 16.17 -11.69 -1.98
C LYS A 159 15.11 -10.82 -1.30
N ILE A 160 13.86 -10.88 -1.76
CA ILE A 160 12.73 -10.20 -1.10
C ILE A 160 12.53 -10.84 0.28
N MET A 161 12.68 -10.04 1.33
CA MET A 161 12.54 -10.45 2.73
C MET A 161 11.19 -10.06 3.31
N ALA A 162 10.58 -8.97 2.82
CA ALA A 162 9.20 -8.61 3.09
C ALA A 162 8.71 -7.55 2.10
N ILE A 163 7.40 -7.51 1.88
CA ILE A 163 6.72 -6.35 1.30
C ILE A 163 5.91 -5.69 2.41
N ILE A 164 5.97 -4.37 2.51
CA ILE A 164 5.41 -3.57 3.60
C ILE A 164 4.48 -2.48 3.06
N ASP A 165 3.78 -1.78 3.96
CA ASP A 165 2.91 -0.64 3.62
C ASP A 165 1.67 -1.01 2.79
N TRP A 166 0.95 -2.02 3.26
CA TRP A 166 -0.27 -2.56 2.62
C TRP A 166 -1.56 -1.79 2.97
N GLU A 167 -1.45 -0.57 3.47
CA GLU A 167 -2.56 0.22 4.02
C GLU A 167 -3.67 0.60 3.02
N THR A 168 -3.32 0.70 1.73
CA THR A 168 -4.28 0.96 0.64
C THR A 168 -4.54 -0.28 -0.22
N ALA A 169 -4.02 -1.44 0.19
CA ALA A 169 -4.17 -2.68 -0.55
C ALA A 169 -5.57 -3.28 -0.42
N GLY A 170 -5.95 -4.07 -1.42
CA GLY A 170 -7.26 -4.71 -1.49
C GLY A 170 -7.56 -5.25 -2.88
N PHE A 171 -8.81 -5.70 -3.07
CA PHE A 171 -9.33 -6.15 -4.35
C PHE A 171 -9.73 -4.95 -5.21
N PHE A 172 -9.02 -4.76 -6.32
CA PHE A 172 -9.19 -3.64 -7.24
C PHE A 172 -9.05 -4.10 -8.71
N PRO A 173 -9.39 -3.25 -9.70
CA PRO A 173 -9.05 -3.51 -11.10
C PRO A 173 -7.54 -3.79 -11.24
N PRO A 174 -7.12 -4.88 -11.91
CA PRO A 174 -5.70 -5.27 -11.98
C PRO A 174 -4.77 -4.16 -12.52
N GLU A 175 -5.28 -3.28 -13.39
CA GLU A 175 -4.57 -2.14 -13.95
C GLU A 175 -4.28 -1.01 -12.95
N TRP A 176 -4.79 -1.11 -11.71
CA TRP A 176 -4.49 -0.20 -10.62
C TRP A 176 -3.16 -0.49 -9.93
N GLU A 177 -2.62 -1.71 -10.12
CA GLU A 177 -1.28 -2.06 -9.67
C GLU A 177 -0.25 -1.49 -10.65
N LEU A 178 0.37 -0.38 -10.27
CA LEU A 178 1.41 0.25 -11.08
C LEU A 178 2.76 -0.40 -10.75
N PRO A 179 3.65 -0.59 -11.74
CA PRO A 179 4.97 -1.16 -11.52
C PRO A 179 5.94 -0.14 -10.93
N LEU A 180 5.59 0.48 -9.79
CA LEU A 180 6.32 1.61 -9.23
C LEU A 180 7.76 1.25 -8.89
N TRP A 181 8.08 0.01 -8.50
CA TRP A 181 9.46 -0.41 -8.24
C TRP A 181 10.40 -0.29 -9.46
N LYS A 182 9.86 -0.19 -10.68
CA LYS A 182 10.65 -0.05 -11.92
C LYS A 182 11.05 1.39 -12.24
N GLN A 183 10.48 2.40 -11.58
CA GLN A 183 10.80 3.82 -11.83
C GLN A 183 12.25 4.15 -11.47
N ASP A 184 12.93 4.96 -12.29
CA ASP A 184 14.31 5.38 -12.04
C ASP A 184 14.42 6.79 -11.44
N SER A 185 13.32 7.53 -11.42
CA SER A 185 13.27 8.89 -10.89
C SER A 185 11.91 9.25 -10.32
N ARG A 186 11.91 10.26 -9.44
CA ARG A 186 10.68 10.85 -8.88
C ARG A 186 9.78 11.41 -9.98
N GLU A 187 10.35 11.95 -11.04
CA GLU A 187 9.66 12.47 -12.21
C GLU A 187 8.92 11.36 -12.96
N GLU A 188 9.57 10.21 -13.17
CA GLU A 188 8.96 9.04 -13.80
C GLU A 188 7.84 8.47 -12.93
N LYS A 189 8.07 8.30 -11.62
CA LYS A 189 7.02 7.91 -10.66
C LYS A 189 5.82 8.84 -10.75
N SER A 190 6.07 10.16 -10.75
CA SER A 190 5.01 11.18 -10.85
C SER A 190 4.26 11.11 -12.18
N SER A 191 4.96 10.83 -13.28
CA SER A 191 4.37 10.64 -14.61
C SER A 191 3.45 9.40 -14.64
N LEU A 192 3.90 8.26 -14.11
CA LEU A 192 3.09 7.03 -14.01
C LEU A 192 1.81 7.27 -13.20
N ILE A 193 1.92 7.91 -12.04
CA ILE A 193 0.78 8.23 -11.18
C ILE A 193 -0.19 9.20 -11.89
N SER A 194 0.34 10.23 -12.56
CA SER A 194 -0.46 11.20 -13.33
C SER A 194 -1.22 10.55 -14.49
N CYS A 195 -0.57 9.65 -15.23
CA CYS A 195 -1.20 8.87 -16.30
C CYS A 195 -2.31 7.96 -15.75
N ALA A 196 -2.05 7.25 -14.65
CA ALA A 196 -3.07 6.43 -13.99
C ALA A 196 -4.24 7.28 -13.47
N GLN A 197 -3.97 8.44 -12.88
CA GLN A 197 -5.01 9.35 -12.39
C GLN A 197 -5.91 9.87 -13.54
N LYS A 198 -5.34 10.14 -14.73
CA LYS A 198 -6.12 10.54 -15.91
C LYS A 198 -6.97 9.39 -16.43
N ARG A 199 -6.41 8.18 -16.51
CA ARG A 199 -7.09 6.96 -16.96
C ARG A 199 -8.26 6.59 -16.04
N ASP A 200 -8.04 6.62 -14.73
CA ASP A 200 -9.01 6.20 -13.73
C ASP A 200 -9.99 7.34 -13.36
N LYS A 201 -9.88 8.50 -14.03
CA LYS A 201 -10.72 9.67 -13.79
C LYS A 201 -12.18 9.32 -14.07
N GLY A 202 -13.03 9.58 -13.09
CA GLY A 202 -14.45 9.29 -13.20
C GLY A 202 -14.82 7.84 -12.92
N PHE A 203 -13.87 6.99 -12.52
CA PHE A 203 -14.21 5.64 -12.06
C PHE A 203 -15.28 5.67 -10.97
N PHE A 204 -15.18 6.53 -9.96
CA PHE A 204 -16.24 6.61 -8.93
C PHE A 204 -17.44 7.51 -9.29
N SER A 205 -17.59 7.94 -10.55
CA SER A 205 -18.64 8.90 -10.94
C SER A 205 -20.06 8.34 -10.91
N PHE A 206 -20.21 7.01 -10.91
CA PHE A 206 -21.49 6.31 -10.86
C PHE A 206 -22.05 6.12 -9.45
N ALA A 207 -21.25 6.37 -8.41
CA ALA A 207 -21.74 6.40 -7.04
C ALA A 207 -22.20 7.81 -6.68
N LYS A 208 -23.49 8.05 -6.82
CA LYS A 208 -24.20 9.20 -6.26
C LYS A 208 -24.91 8.81 -4.99
#